data_AF-R9MEX3-F1
#
_entry.id   AF-R9MEX3-F1
#
_cell.length_a   1.000
_cell.length_b   1.000
_cell.length_c   1.000
_cell.angle_alpha   90.00
_cell.angle_beta   90.00
_cell.angle_gamma   90.00
#
_symmetry.space_group_name_H-M   'P 1'
#
loop_
_entity.id
_entity.type
_entity.pdbx_description
1 polymer ?
#
loop_
_entity_poly.entity_id
_entity_poly.type
_entity_poly.pdbx_seq_one_letter_code
_entity_poly.pdbx_strand_id
1 'polypeptide(L)'
;MSSKKVMKCIASILCAVMLITGISPGIVAKADAIDDLWDRVDKLQLPTQTEAAISPLTINVGEQAKVTQTYTFGKGKAILSVPINIGDSPQAFIKISLEGFSGMYAFKVGDATIFNDIGGASYTLNQKDGKERKMLILKNADEDEKDIKVKITLYRYKNTVSPQGVLPAGRWATGYNYNGECLYKIKVPSDGIIKIEAGIDPTTKYETKTSFNTLLLNSKKKAISDVTVSGDGAQYCVKKGTYYLKATNKDGIVVARYKFSKVKTLKNTKKSKAISIKKGKTAKGILPAGESKKESRWYKIVISKKRKVSITAKNLAGEGQKVYLYKKGKSRLMASGSNELAYMGENGKYAFKTRFPLDKGTYYLKVTKKSKKASVYYSIRWK
;
A
#
# COMPACT_ATOMS: atom_id res chain seq x y z
N MET A 1 -12.37 -46.61 -16.75
CA MET A 1 -10.90 -46.61 -16.54
C MET A 1 -10.61 -47.07 -15.11
N SER A 2 -9.67 -47.99 -14.85
CA SER A 2 -9.34 -48.39 -13.46
C SER A 2 -8.85 -47.19 -12.64
N SER A 3 -9.25 -47.05 -11.38
CA SER A 3 -8.83 -45.95 -10.47
C SER A 3 -7.29 -45.76 -10.49
N LYS A 4 -6.51 -46.85 -10.54
CA LYS A 4 -5.04 -46.78 -10.65
C LYS A 4 -4.51 -46.15 -11.95
N LYS A 5 -5.22 -46.31 -13.09
CA LYS A 5 -4.85 -45.66 -14.37
C LYS A 5 -5.20 -44.16 -14.34
N VAL A 6 -6.36 -43.82 -13.76
CA VAL A 6 -6.80 -42.42 -13.55
C VAL A 6 -5.80 -41.64 -12.70
N MET A 7 -5.35 -42.25 -11.60
CA MET A 7 -4.37 -41.72 -10.67
C MET A 7 -3.01 -41.43 -11.31
N LYS A 8 -2.48 -42.38 -12.11
CA LYS A 8 -1.23 -42.18 -12.86
C LYS A 8 -1.34 -41.05 -13.90
N CYS A 9 -2.50 -40.89 -14.53
CA CYS A 9 -2.77 -39.77 -15.43
C CYS A 9 -2.78 -38.43 -14.69
N ILE A 10 -3.43 -38.34 -13.53
CA ILE A 10 -3.47 -37.10 -12.72
C ILE A 10 -2.06 -36.71 -12.23
N ALA A 11 -1.30 -37.66 -11.70
CA ALA A 11 0.06 -37.42 -11.24
C ALA A 11 1.00 -36.97 -12.37
N SER A 12 0.92 -37.61 -13.55
CA SER A 12 1.72 -37.21 -14.72
C SER A 12 1.34 -35.84 -15.26
N ILE A 13 0.06 -35.48 -15.23
CA ILE A 13 -0.44 -34.16 -15.64
C ILE A 13 0.07 -33.06 -14.70
N LEU A 14 -0.09 -33.22 -13.39
CA LEU A 14 0.37 -32.24 -12.41
C LEU A 14 1.91 -32.11 -12.41
N CYS A 15 2.65 -33.22 -12.52
CA CYS A 15 4.12 -33.20 -12.63
C CYS A 15 4.62 -32.57 -13.93
N ALA A 16 3.99 -32.82 -15.08
CA ALA A 16 4.37 -32.23 -16.36
C ALA A 16 4.20 -30.70 -16.34
N VAL A 17 3.10 -30.21 -15.76
CA VAL A 17 2.88 -28.76 -15.61
C VAL A 17 3.94 -28.13 -14.70
N MET A 18 4.37 -28.80 -13.63
CA MET A 18 5.48 -28.32 -12.78
C MET A 18 6.81 -28.21 -13.51
N LEU A 19 7.19 -29.23 -14.28
CA LEU A 19 8.45 -29.27 -15.04
C LEU A 19 8.51 -28.18 -16.12
N ILE A 20 7.38 -27.89 -16.76
CA ILE A 20 7.29 -26.89 -17.85
C ILE A 20 7.28 -25.46 -17.30
N THR A 21 6.75 -25.25 -16.09
CA THR A 21 6.47 -23.90 -15.59
C THR A 21 7.46 -23.38 -14.54
N GLY A 22 8.28 -24.25 -13.92
CA GLY A 22 9.28 -23.84 -12.92
C GLY A 22 8.68 -23.14 -11.69
N ILE A 23 7.42 -23.43 -11.37
CA ILE A 23 6.61 -22.65 -10.43
C ILE A 23 6.96 -22.94 -8.97
N SER A 24 7.23 -21.88 -8.21
CA SER A 24 7.17 -21.84 -6.75
C SER A 24 5.72 -21.60 -6.29
N PRO A 25 5.31 -22.00 -5.06
CA PRO A 25 3.95 -21.78 -4.56
C PRO A 25 3.47 -20.33 -4.70
N GLY A 26 2.24 -20.14 -5.20
CA GLY A 26 1.60 -18.82 -5.29
C GLY A 26 1.75 -18.05 -6.62
N ILE A 27 2.25 -18.67 -7.69
CA ILE A 27 2.40 -18.05 -9.02
C ILE A 27 1.31 -18.56 -10.00
N VAL A 28 0.74 -17.65 -10.81
CA VAL A 28 -0.15 -17.98 -11.94
C VAL A 28 0.68 -18.53 -13.10
N ALA A 29 0.40 -19.75 -13.57
CA ALA A 29 1.13 -20.37 -14.69
C ALA A 29 0.91 -19.63 -16.03
N LYS A 30 1.77 -19.92 -17.03
CA LYS A 30 1.59 -19.41 -18.41
C LYS A 30 0.30 -19.98 -19.01
N ALA A 31 -0.48 -19.15 -19.71
CA ALA A 31 -1.82 -19.47 -20.22
C ALA A 31 -1.87 -20.78 -21.04
N ASP A 32 -0.95 -20.97 -21.98
CA ASP A 32 -1.00 -22.12 -22.90
C ASP A 32 -0.86 -23.49 -22.20
N ALA A 33 -0.07 -23.57 -21.12
CA ALA A 33 0.08 -24.81 -20.33
C ALA A 33 -1.09 -25.05 -19.36
N ILE A 34 -1.82 -23.98 -19.00
CA ILE A 34 -3.03 -24.05 -18.17
C ILE A 34 -4.22 -24.55 -19.00
N ASP A 35 -4.36 -24.06 -20.22
CA ASP A 35 -5.49 -24.42 -21.08
C ASP A 35 -5.40 -25.91 -21.48
N ASP A 36 -4.20 -26.40 -21.81
CA ASP A 36 -3.96 -27.83 -22.08
C ASP A 36 -4.30 -28.72 -20.87
N LEU A 37 -4.04 -28.27 -19.64
CA LEU A 37 -4.39 -29.03 -18.42
C LEU A 37 -5.90 -29.31 -18.37
N TRP A 38 -6.72 -28.26 -18.47
CA TRP A 38 -8.16 -28.41 -18.29
C TRP A 38 -8.82 -29.08 -19.49
N ASP A 39 -8.32 -28.85 -20.71
CA ASP A 39 -8.74 -29.61 -21.89
C ASP A 39 -8.49 -31.11 -21.72
N ARG A 40 -7.35 -31.50 -21.14
CA ARG A 40 -7.03 -32.91 -20.85
C ARG A 40 -7.90 -33.46 -19.73
N VAL A 41 -8.16 -32.68 -18.69
CA VAL A 41 -9.09 -33.07 -17.61
C VAL A 41 -10.48 -33.35 -18.17
N ASP A 42 -11.00 -32.46 -19.03
CA ASP A 42 -12.33 -32.59 -19.62
C ASP A 42 -12.40 -33.81 -20.56
N LYS A 43 -11.38 -34.04 -21.39
CA LYS A 43 -11.28 -35.23 -22.26
C LYS A 43 -11.23 -36.54 -21.49
N LEU A 44 -10.60 -36.56 -20.31
CA LEU A 44 -10.43 -37.77 -19.51
C LEU A 44 -11.66 -38.16 -18.68
N GLN A 45 -12.68 -37.30 -18.60
CA GLN A 45 -13.91 -37.52 -17.84
C GLN A 45 -13.64 -38.05 -16.43
N LEU A 46 -12.74 -37.36 -15.72
CA LEU A 46 -12.30 -37.80 -14.39
C LEU A 46 -13.48 -37.88 -13.42
N PRO A 47 -13.46 -38.82 -12.44
CA PRO A 47 -14.51 -38.94 -11.44
C PRO A 47 -14.74 -37.62 -10.70
N THR A 48 -15.90 -37.01 -10.93
CA THR A 48 -16.23 -35.67 -10.44
C THR A 48 -17.31 -35.76 -9.36
N GLN A 49 -17.10 -35.06 -8.25
CA GLN A 49 -18.09 -34.83 -7.20
C GLN A 49 -18.65 -33.42 -7.38
N THR A 50 -19.97 -33.31 -7.52
CA THR A 50 -20.65 -32.01 -7.67
C THR A 50 -21.38 -31.67 -6.38
N GLU A 51 -21.17 -30.45 -5.90
CA GLU A 51 -21.73 -29.96 -4.65
C GLU A 51 -22.78 -28.86 -4.86
N ALA A 52 -23.51 -28.56 -3.79
CA ALA A 52 -24.43 -27.44 -3.77
C ALA A 52 -23.70 -26.09 -3.95
N ALA A 53 -24.37 -25.16 -4.62
CA ALA A 53 -23.82 -23.86 -4.93
C ALA A 53 -23.55 -23.02 -3.67
N ILE A 54 -22.41 -22.34 -3.64
CA ILE A 54 -22.14 -21.29 -2.66
C ILE A 54 -22.71 -19.99 -3.21
N SER A 55 -23.73 -19.47 -2.54
CA SER A 55 -24.35 -18.19 -2.90
C SER A 55 -24.13 -17.17 -1.79
N PRO A 56 -23.79 -15.91 -2.12
CA PRO A 56 -23.71 -14.85 -1.14
C PRO A 56 -25.11 -14.51 -0.64
N LEU A 57 -25.17 -14.05 0.60
CA LEU A 57 -26.35 -13.36 1.13
C LEU A 57 -26.59 -12.08 0.33
N THR A 58 -27.85 -11.63 0.27
CA THR A 58 -28.21 -10.30 -0.25
C THR A 58 -27.44 -9.24 0.53
N ILE A 59 -26.84 -8.26 -0.16
CA ILE A 59 -26.04 -7.20 0.46
C ILE A 59 -26.44 -5.82 -0.04
N ASN A 60 -26.43 -4.85 0.86
CA ASN A 60 -26.58 -3.44 0.51
C ASN A 60 -25.25 -2.84 0.07
N VAL A 61 -25.35 -1.66 -0.56
CA VAL A 61 -24.19 -0.89 -1.02
C VAL A 61 -23.30 -0.54 0.18
N GLY A 62 -22.01 -0.89 0.11
CA GLY A 62 -21.06 -0.65 1.19
C GLY A 62 -21.04 -1.72 2.30
N GLU A 63 -21.89 -2.74 2.22
CA GLU A 63 -21.85 -3.89 3.12
C GLU A 63 -20.94 -5.00 2.59
N GLN A 64 -20.41 -5.79 3.52
CA GLN A 64 -19.72 -7.03 3.27
C GLN A 64 -20.63 -8.19 3.68
N ALA A 65 -20.79 -9.18 2.80
CA ALA A 65 -21.27 -10.50 3.20
C ALA A 65 -20.14 -11.51 3.12
N LYS A 66 -20.24 -12.50 3.99
CA LYS A 66 -19.40 -13.69 4.02
C LYS A 66 -20.33 -14.90 4.10
N VAL A 67 -20.12 -15.86 3.21
CA VAL A 67 -20.68 -17.21 3.34
C VAL A 67 -19.52 -18.19 3.39
N THR A 68 -19.57 -19.13 4.33
CA THR A 68 -18.58 -20.19 4.46
C THR A 68 -19.32 -21.52 4.40
N GLN A 69 -18.88 -22.38 3.49
CA GLN A 69 -19.36 -23.75 3.38
C GLN A 69 -18.18 -24.71 3.51
N THR A 70 -18.41 -25.81 4.21
CA THR A 70 -17.45 -26.91 4.32
C THR A 70 -18.01 -28.12 3.58
N TYR A 71 -17.16 -28.76 2.79
CA TYR A 71 -17.47 -29.96 2.02
C TYR A 71 -16.51 -31.09 2.42
N THR A 72 -16.98 -32.32 2.25
CA THR A 72 -16.14 -33.52 2.32
C THR A 72 -15.83 -33.95 0.90
N PHE A 73 -14.60 -33.70 0.43
CA PHE A 73 -14.14 -34.16 -0.87
C PHE A 73 -13.77 -35.63 -0.76
N GLY A 74 -14.60 -36.48 -1.38
CA GLY A 74 -14.63 -37.91 -1.13
C GLY A 74 -13.47 -38.70 -1.73
N LYS A 75 -13.16 -39.80 -1.05
CA LYS A 75 -12.32 -40.89 -1.56
C LYS A 75 -12.74 -41.32 -2.98
N GLY A 76 -11.78 -41.57 -3.87
CA GLY A 76 -12.02 -42.04 -5.24
C GLY A 76 -12.56 -40.97 -6.21
N LYS A 77 -12.71 -39.71 -5.78
CA LYS A 77 -13.13 -38.58 -6.62
C LYS A 77 -11.95 -37.70 -6.97
N ALA A 78 -11.66 -37.51 -8.25
CA ALA A 78 -10.54 -36.70 -8.72
C ALA A 78 -10.82 -35.19 -8.68
N ILE A 79 -12.08 -34.79 -8.88
CA ILE A 79 -12.49 -33.39 -9.01
C ILE A 79 -13.63 -33.09 -8.04
N LEU A 80 -13.51 -31.97 -7.31
CA LEU A 80 -14.62 -31.35 -6.61
C LEU A 80 -15.11 -30.16 -7.45
N SER A 81 -16.38 -30.20 -7.86
CA SER A 81 -17.06 -29.13 -8.59
C SER A 81 -18.05 -28.42 -7.67
N VAL A 82 -17.80 -27.14 -7.41
CA VAL A 82 -18.66 -26.32 -6.55
C VAL A 82 -19.12 -25.11 -7.35
N PRO A 83 -20.41 -24.99 -7.67
CA PRO A 83 -20.90 -23.78 -8.29
C PRO A 83 -20.82 -22.59 -7.32
N ILE A 84 -20.47 -21.42 -7.84
CA ILE A 84 -20.40 -20.17 -7.09
C ILE A 84 -21.33 -19.20 -7.77
N ASN A 85 -22.36 -18.80 -7.04
CA ASN A 85 -23.15 -17.65 -7.43
C ASN A 85 -22.48 -16.40 -6.85
N ILE A 86 -22.31 -15.35 -7.63
CA ILE A 86 -21.75 -14.07 -7.16
C ILE A 86 -22.77 -12.93 -7.22
N GLY A 87 -23.99 -13.21 -7.71
CA GLY A 87 -25.07 -12.25 -7.94
C GLY A 87 -24.62 -11.07 -8.80
N ASP A 88 -25.25 -9.90 -8.62
CA ASP A 88 -24.93 -8.66 -9.35
C ASP A 88 -23.62 -7.98 -8.89
N SER A 89 -22.72 -8.70 -8.22
CA SER A 89 -21.47 -8.11 -7.73
C SER A 89 -20.43 -8.05 -8.86
N PRO A 90 -19.90 -6.87 -9.22
CA PRO A 90 -18.81 -6.81 -10.19
C PRO A 90 -17.54 -7.56 -9.71
N GLN A 91 -17.43 -7.83 -8.40
CA GLN A 91 -16.36 -8.61 -7.79
C GLN A 91 -16.82 -9.42 -6.58
N ALA A 92 -16.16 -10.56 -6.37
CA ALA A 92 -16.17 -11.33 -5.15
C ALA A 92 -14.75 -11.80 -4.80
N PHE A 93 -14.44 -11.92 -3.51
CA PHE A 93 -13.18 -12.49 -3.06
C PHE A 93 -13.44 -13.91 -2.53
N ILE A 94 -12.68 -14.88 -3.02
CA ILE A 94 -12.81 -16.28 -2.65
C ILE A 94 -11.60 -16.68 -1.83
N LYS A 95 -11.86 -17.29 -0.68
CA LYS A 95 -10.84 -17.94 0.14
C LYS A 95 -11.14 -19.42 0.24
N ILE A 96 -10.14 -20.23 -0.02
CA ILE A 96 -10.22 -21.68 0.04
C ILE A 96 -9.23 -22.14 1.10
N SER A 97 -9.68 -23.01 1.98
CA SER A 97 -8.84 -23.63 2.99
C SER A 97 -9.10 -25.12 2.94
N LEU A 98 -8.06 -25.88 2.60
CA LEU A 98 -8.10 -27.34 2.60
C LEU A 98 -7.50 -27.81 3.93
N GLU A 99 -8.30 -28.49 4.74
CA GLU A 99 -7.87 -29.09 6.00
C GLU A 99 -7.64 -30.60 5.78
N GLY A 100 -6.45 -31.10 6.13
CA GLY A 100 -6.08 -32.50 5.95
C GLY A 100 -5.43 -32.85 4.60
N PHE A 101 -5.08 -31.84 3.79
CA PHE A 101 -4.40 -32.02 2.51
C PHE A 101 -2.87 -31.93 2.67
N SER A 102 -2.14 -32.88 2.11
CA SER A 102 -0.67 -33.00 2.22
C SER A 102 0.08 -32.84 0.89
N GLY A 103 -0.64 -32.94 -0.24
CA GLY A 103 -0.08 -32.79 -1.59
C GLY A 103 -0.36 -31.44 -2.24
N MET A 104 -0.09 -31.37 -3.55
CA MET A 104 -0.46 -30.23 -4.40
C MET A 104 -1.88 -30.36 -4.95
N TYR A 105 -2.52 -29.23 -5.24
CA TYR A 105 -3.80 -29.20 -5.94
C TYR A 105 -3.82 -28.10 -6.99
N ALA A 106 -4.67 -28.29 -7.98
CA ALA A 106 -5.01 -27.25 -8.96
C ALA A 106 -6.43 -26.76 -8.70
N PHE A 107 -6.62 -25.46 -8.74
CA PHE A 107 -7.91 -24.80 -8.58
C PHE A 107 -8.23 -24.00 -9.84
N LYS A 108 -9.46 -24.12 -10.36
CA LYS A 108 -9.98 -23.29 -11.45
C LYS A 108 -11.26 -22.57 -11.05
N VAL A 109 -11.32 -21.28 -11.38
CA VAL A 109 -12.54 -20.46 -11.28
C VAL A 109 -12.54 -19.39 -12.36
N GLY A 110 -13.57 -19.38 -13.21
CA GLY A 110 -13.54 -18.56 -14.43
C GLY A 110 -12.30 -18.88 -15.28
N ASP A 111 -11.58 -17.83 -15.71
CA ASP A 111 -10.38 -17.94 -16.55
C ASP A 111 -9.09 -18.21 -15.74
N ALA A 112 -9.18 -18.27 -14.41
CA ALA A 112 -8.02 -18.42 -13.56
C ALA A 112 -7.78 -19.87 -13.16
N THR A 113 -6.52 -20.29 -13.24
CA THR A 113 -6.02 -21.54 -12.67
C THR A 113 -4.86 -21.24 -11.71
N ILE A 114 -4.90 -21.86 -10.53
CA ILE A 114 -3.91 -21.69 -9.46
C ILE A 114 -3.40 -23.05 -9.05
N PHE A 115 -2.08 -23.16 -8.89
CA PHE A 115 -1.42 -24.30 -8.27
C PHE A 115 -0.95 -23.90 -6.88
N ASN A 116 -1.20 -24.75 -5.88
CA ASN A 116 -0.78 -24.49 -4.52
C ASN A 116 -0.30 -25.78 -3.85
N ASP A 117 0.67 -25.65 -2.97
CA ASP A 117 1.10 -26.70 -2.05
C ASP A 117 0.43 -26.50 -0.68
N ILE A 118 0.81 -27.34 0.29
CA ILE A 118 0.22 -27.48 1.64
C ILE A 118 -0.30 -26.15 2.20
N GLY A 119 -1.63 -26.04 2.36
CA GLY A 119 -2.29 -24.85 2.89
C GLY A 119 -3.45 -24.33 2.04
N GLY A 120 -4.15 -23.32 2.55
CA GLY A 120 -5.26 -22.67 1.85
C GLY A 120 -4.81 -21.67 0.78
N ALA A 121 -5.64 -21.46 -0.24
CA ALA A 121 -5.47 -20.45 -1.27
C ALA A 121 -6.42 -19.25 -1.04
N SER A 122 -6.03 -18.06 -1.50
CA SER A 122 -6.92 -16.89 -1.56
C SER A 122 -6.87 -16.31 -2.97
N TYR A 123 -8.03 -15.96 -3.52
CA TYR A 123 -8.15 -15.51 -4.90
C TYR A 123 -9.27 -14.47 -5.07
N THR A 124 -8.99 -13.41 -5.83
CA THR A 124 -9.97 -12.39 -6.17
C THR A 124 -10.66 -12.74 -7.49
N LEU A 125 -11.96 -13.04 -7.43
CA LEU A 125 -12.78 -13.34 -8.59
C LEU A 125 -13.41 -12.08 -9.17
N ASN A 126 -13.12 -11.82 -10.44
CA ASN A 126 -13.65 -10.67 -11.16
C ASN A 126 -14.79 -11.08 -12.09
N GLN A 127 -15.96 -10.44 -11.94
CA GLN A 127 -17.10 -10.69 -12.81
C GLN A 127 -16.92 -9.88 -14.10
N LYS A 128 -16.98 -10.56 -15.25
CA LYS A 128 -17.23 -9.88 -16.53
C LYS A 128 -18.74 -9.81 -16.83
N ASP A 129 -19.51 -10.89 -16.57
CA ASP A 129 -20.92 -10.94 -17.04
C ASP A 129 -21.89 -11.74 -16.14
N GLY A 130 -22.04 -11.39 -14.86
CA GLY A 130 -23.27 -11.74 -14.11
C GLY A 130 -23.56 -13.20 -13.73
N LYS A 131 -22.83 -14.22 -14.23
CA LYS A 131 -23.26 -15.63 -14.11
C LYS A 131 -22.58 -16.43 -12.99
N GLU A 132 -23.27 -17.49 -12.58
CA GLU A 132 -22.74 -18.62 -11.82
C GLU A 132 -21.43 -19.12 -12.43
N ARG A 133 -20.39 -19.26 -11.62
CA ARG A 133 -19.10 -19.80 -12.04
C ARG A 133 -18.87 -21.14 -11.37
N LYS A 134 -18.43 -22.14 -12.14
CA LYS A 134 -18.00 -23.41 -11.57
C LYS A 134 -16.60 -23.26 -11.00
N MET A 135 -16.46 -23.58 -9.72
CA MET A 135 -15.19 -23.85 -9.08
C MET A 135 -14.82 -25.30 -9.33
N LEU A 136 -13.59 -25.57 -9.76
CA LEU A 136 -13.05 -26.92 -9.84
C LEU A 136 -11.80 -27.03 -8.98
N ILE A 137 -11.73 -28.06 -8.15
CA ILE A 137 -10.54 -28.43 -7.39
C ILE A 137 -10.12 -29.82 -7.84
N LEU A 138 -8.93 -29.92 -8.43
CA LEU A 138 -8.29 -31.16 -8.83
C LEU A 138 -7.28 -31.56 -7.75
N LYS A 139 -7.49 -32.72 -7.13
CA LYS A 139 -6.57 -33.25 -6.11
C LYS A 139 -5.43 -34.05 -6.74
N ASN A 140 -4.30 -34.13 -6.05
CA ASN A 140 -3.22 -35.06 -6.40
C ASN A 140 -3.66 -36.51 -6.17
N ALA A 141 -3.07 -37.44 -6.92
CA ALA A 141 -3.29 -38.88 -6.82
C ALA A 141 -3.01 -39.42 -5.40
N ASP A 142 -2.01 -38.89 -4.71
CA ASP A 142 -1.62 -39.35 -3.36
C ASP A 142 -2.71 -39.11 -2.29
N GLU A 143 -3.74 -38.33 -2.63
CA GLU A 143 -4.86 -37.99 -1.76
C GLU A 143 -6.13 -38.80 -2.07
N ASP A 144 -6.08 -39.78 -2.97
CA ASP A 144 -7.30 -40.46 -3.44
C ASP A 144 -7.91 -41.43 -2.44
N GLU A 145 -7.12 -41.89 -1.47
CA GLU A 145 -7.56 -42.89 -0.49
C GLU A 145 -8.25 -42.29 0.75
N LYS A 146 -8.33 -40.97 0.84
CA LYS A 146 -8.81 -40.24 2.03
C LYS A 146 -9.91 -39.25 1.67
N ASP A 147 -10.79 -39.00 2.64
CA ASP A 147 -11.71 -37.89 2.60
C ASP A 147 -11.00 -36.60 3.04
N ILE A 148 -11.19 -35.52 2.30
CA ILE A 148 -10.55 -34.23 2.55
C ILE A 148 -11.60 -33.20 2.94
N LYS A 149 -11.35 -32.43 4.01
CA LYS A 149 -12.24 -31.32 4.37
C LYS A 149 -11.88 -30.08 3.57
N VAL A 150 -12.83 -29.59 2.79
CA VAL A 150 -12.67 -28.42 1.94
C VAL A 150 -13.54 -27.29 2.46
N LYS A 151 -12.93 -26.24 3.02
CA LYS A 151 -13.62 -25.05 3.51
C LYS A 151 -13.50 -23.94 2.49
N ILE A 152 -14.62 -23.56 1.89
CA ILE A 152 -14.68 -22.45 0.94
C ILE A 152 -15.42 -21.29 1.60
N THR A 153 -14.81 -20.11 1.53
CA THR A 153 -15.39 -18.87 2.00
C THR A 153 -15.49 -17.89 0.84
N LEU A 154 -16.71 -17.47 0.53
CA LEU A 154 -16.98 -16.43 -0.45
C LEU A 154 -17.27 -15.12 0.30
N TYR A 155 -16.52 -14.10 -0.03
CA TYR A 155 -16.70 -12.72 0.41
C TYR A 155 -17.27 -11.90 -0.74
N ARG A 156 -18.34 -11.17 -0.50
CA ARG A 156 -18.94 -10.27 -1.48
C ARG A 156 -18.96 -8.85 -0.94
N TYR A 157 -18.67 -7.91 -1.83
CA TYR A 157 -18.75 -6.48 -1.57
C TYR A 157 -19.60 -5.85 -2.67
N LYS A 158 -20.72 -5.22 -2.31
CA LYS A 158 -21.50 -4.45 -3.28
C LYS A 158 -20.79 -3.12 -3.43
N ASN A 159 -19.93 -3.06 -4.44
CA ASN A 159 -19.21 -1.86 -4.81
C ASN A 159 -20.22 -0.70 -4.91
N THR A 160 -19.96 0.38 -4.17
CA THR A 160 -20.33 1.69 -4.72
C THR A 160 -19.48 1.83 -5.98
N VAL A 161 -20.11 1.91 -7.15
CA VAL A 161 -19.47 2.51 -8.32
C VAL A 161 -19.33 4.00 -8.02
N SER A 162 -18.48 4.35 -7.07
CA SER A 162 -17.89 5.67 -6.99
C SER A 162 -16.56 5.53 -6.26
N PRO A 163 -15.43 5.55 -6.99
CA PRO A 163 -14.08 5.61 -6.43
C PRO A 163 -13.83 6.99 -5.79
N GLN A 164 -14.79 7.54 -5.05
CA GLN A 164 -14.75 8.87 -4.42
C GLN A 164 -15.48 8.81 -3.08
N GLY A 165 -14.93 8.07 -2.12
CA GLY A 165 -15.37 8.12 -0.73
C GLY A 165 -14.81 9.35 -0.02
N VAL A 166 -15.46 9.83 1.05
CA VAL A 166 -14.81 10.72 2.01
C VAL A 166 -14.04 9.83 2.98
N LEU A 167 -12.72 9.98 3.07
CA LEU A 167 -11.99 9.39 4.19
C LEU A 167 -12.26 10.30 5.39
N PRO A 168 -12.94 9.86 6.47
CA PRO A 168 -13.18 10.70 7.64
C PRO A 168 -11.93 10.70 8.53
N ALA A 169 -11.61 11.84 9.14
CA ALA A 169 -10.47 11.92 10.06
C ALA A 169 -10.66 10.93 11.22
N GLY A 170 -9.65 10.09 11.48
CA GLY A 170 -9.68 9.18 12.62
C GLY A 170 -10.51 7.90 12.42
N ARG A 171 -11.26 7.77 11.32
CA ARG A 171 -12.09 6.58 11.03
C ARG A 171 -11.47 5.75 9.91
N TRP A 172 -11.65 4.43 10.02
CA TRP A 172 -11.27 3.49 8.97
C TRP A 172 -12.25 3.59 7.80
N ALA A 173 -11.72 3.57 6.59
CA ALA A 173 -12.47 3.28 5.38
C ALA A 173 -11.84 2.05 4.73
N THR A 174 -12.70 1.14 4.31
CA THR A 174 -12.30 -0.04 3.57
C THR A 174 -12.78 0.13 2.14
N GLY A 175 -11.86 0.00 1.19
CA GLY A 175 -12.12 0.08 -0.23
C GLY A 175 -11.73 -1.21 -0.92
N TYR A 176 -12.60 -1.64 -1.82
CA TYR A 176 -12.43 -2.81 -2.67
C TYR A 176 -12.53 -2.33 -4.11
N ASN A 177 -11.48 -2.47 -4.92
CA ASN A 177 -11.52 -2.05 -6.32
C ASN A 177 -10.81 -3.04 -7.26
N TYR A 178 -11.48 -3.29 -8.39
CA TYR A 178 -11.02 -4.10 -9.52
C TYR A 178 -9.61 -3.76 -10.00
N ASN A 179 -9.35 -2.46 -10.14
CA ASN A 179 -8.10 -1.96 -10.70
C ASN A 179 -7.05 -1.76 -9.60
N GLY A 180 -7.36 -2.24 -8.38
CA GLY A 180 -6.57 -1.99 -7.18
C GLY A 180 -6.65 -0.56 -6.66
N GLU A 181 -7.38 0.35 -7.31
CA GLU A 181 -7.31 1.79 -7.04
C GLU A 181 -8.50 2.33 -6.24
N CYS A 182 -8.27 2.79 -5.02
CA CYS A 182 -9.25 3.53 -4.25
C CYS A 182 -8.90 5.03 -4.24
N LEU A 183 -9.86 5.91 -4.50
CA LEU A 183 -9.65 7.35 -4.44
C LEU A 183 -10.54 7.98 -3.35
N TYR A 184 -9.90 8.58 -2.36
CA TYR A 184 -10.59 9.12 -1.18
C TYR A 184 -10.42 10.63 -1.07
N LYS A 185 -11.53 11.37 -0.92
CA LYS A 185 -11.53 12.81 -0.63
C LYS A 185 -11.14 13.05 0.83
N ILE A 186 -10.21 13.98 1.04
CA ILE A 186 -9.73 14.41 2.36
C ILE A 186 -9.95 15.92 2.48
N LYS A 187 -10.70 16.34 3.52
CA LYS A 187 -10.83 17.76 3.89
C LYS A 187 -9.82 18.10 4.97
N VAL A 188 -9.01 19.12 4.73
CA VAL A 188 -7.94 19.56 5.62
C VAL A 188 -8.30 20.94 6.17
N PRO A 189 -8.62 21.07 7.47
CA PRO A 189 -9.22 22.29 8.04
C PRO A 189 -8.23 23.43 8.24
N SER A 190 -6.94 23.12 8.32
CA SER A 190 -5.83 24.07 8.48
C SER A 190 -4.57 23.52 7.85
N ASP A 191 -3.50 24.30 7.82
CA ASP A 191 -2.18 23.77 7.49
C ASP A 191 -1.77 22.67 8.49
N GLY A 192 -1.07 21.65 8.01
CA GLY A 192 -0.70 20.52 8.86
C GLY A 192 -0.18 19.31 8.11
N ILE A 193 -0.29 18.15 8.76
CA ILE A 193 0.25 16.87 8.31
C ILE A 193 -0.91 15.88 8.20
N ILE A 194 -1.04 15.25 7.04
CA ILE A 194 -1.86 14.06 6.82
C ILE A 194 -0.95 12.85 7.02
N LYS A 195 -1.28 11.97 7.97
CA LYS A 195 -0.65 10.65 8.13
C LYS A 195 -1.64 9.59 7.67
N ILE A 196 -1.23 8.75 6.72
CA ILE A 196 -2.00 7.59 6.29
C ILE A 196 -1.59 6.38 7.12
N GLU A 197 -2.58 5.62 7.56
CA GLU A 197 -2.40 4.37 8.30
C GLU A 197 -3.12 3.25 7.55
N ALA A 198 -2.46 2.10 7.45
CA ALA A 198 -3.06 0.87 6.95
C ALA A 198 -3.72 0.08 8.09
N GLY A 199 -4.92 -0.42 7.83
CA GLY A 199 -5.70 -1.25 8.74
C GLY A 199 -5.48 -2.74 8.48
N ILE A 200 -6.04 -3.57 9.36
CA ILE A 200 -6.01 -5.03 9.25
C ILE A 200 -6.75 -5.46 7.98
N ASP A 201 -6.16 -6.40 7.24
CA ASP A 201 -6.82 -7.06 6.12
C ASP A 201 -7.95 -7.96 6.66
N PRO A 202 -9.22 -7.70 6.32
CA PRO A 202 -10.35 -8.48 6.83
C PRO A 202 -10.43 -9.90 6.24
N THR A 203 -9.60 -10.24 5.26
CA THR A 203 -9.59 -11.53 4.58
C THR A 203 -8.57 -12.50 5.17
N THR A 204 -7.59 -12.00 5.90
CA THR A 204 -6.55 -12.82 6.52
C THR A 204 -7.00 -13.31 7.89
N LYS A 205 -6.67 -14.55 8.23
CA LYS A 205 -6.88 -15.08 9.60
C LYS A 205 -5.85 -14.51 10.59
N TYR A 206 -4.76 -13.99 10.04
CA TYR A 206 -3.70 -13.29 10.75
C TYR A 206 -4.07 -11.81 10.78
N GLU A 207 -3.80 -11.11 11.89
CA GLU A 207 -4.02 -9.65 12.03
C GLU A 207 -2.99 -8.83 11.23
N THR A 208 -2.72 -9.24 9.99
CA THR A 208 -1.79 -8.59 9.09
C THR A 208 -2.41 -7.31 8.56
N LYS A 209 -1.66 -6.21 8.63
CA LYS A 209 -2.08 -4.96 8.02
C LYS A 209 -2.01 -5.08 6.50
N THR A 210 -2.99 -4.47 5.83
CA THR A 210 -2.89 -4.22 4.38
C THR A 210 -1.63 -3.41 4.06
N SER A 211 -1.08 -3.60 2.86
CA SER A 211 -0.03 -2.74 2.32
C SER A 211 -0.52 -2.18 0.98
N PHE A 212 -0.39 -0.88 0.79
CA PHE A 212 -0.84 -0.24 -0.45
C PHE A 212 0.00 0.98 -0.77
N ASN A 213 0.12 1.27 -2.06
CA ASN A 213 0.72 2.49 -2.55
C ASN A 213 -0.20 3.67 -2.29
N THR A 214 0.38 4.82 -1.99
CA THR A 214 -0.33 6.07 -1.72
C THR A 214 0.21 7.18 -2.59
N LEU A 215 -0.69 7.98 -3.17
CA LEU A 215 -0.37 9.15 -3.98
C LEU A 215 -1.33 10.28 -3.61
N LEU A 216 -0.79 11.40 -3.13
CA LEU A 216 -1.59 12.57 -2.79
C LEU A 216 -1.85 13.41 -4.04
N LEU A 217 -3.13 13.72 -4.26
CA LEU A 217 -3.62 14.58 -5.33
C LEU A 217 -4.20 15.88 -4.75
N ASN A 218 -4.12 16.95 -5.53
CA ASN A 218 -4.79 18.21 -5.20
C ASN A 218 -6.30 18.17 -5.51
N SER A 219 -7.01 19.28 -5.28
CA SER A 219 -8.44 19.40 -5.55
C SER A 219 -8.85 19.16 -7.01
N LYS A 220 -7.91 19.32 -7.96
CA LYS A 220 -8.09 19.03 -9.39
C LYS A 220 -7.69 17.59 -9.74
N LYS A 221 -7.52 16.71 -8.75
CA LYS A 221 -7.08 15.31 -8.89
C LYS A 221 -5.72 15.15 -9.59
N LYS A 222 -4.87 16.18 -9.57
CA LYS A 222 -3.50 16.11 -10.09
C LYS A 222 -2.53 15.73 -8.99
N ALA A 223 -1.59 14.83 -9.30
CA ALA A 223 -0.57 14.38 -8.35
C ALA A 223 0.30 15.53 -7.84
N ILE A 224 0.45 15.61 -6.52
CA ILE A 224 1.28 16.59 -5.83
C ILE A 224 2.29 15.95 -4.87
N SER A 225 2.30 14.62 -4.74
CA SER A 225 3.37 13.84 -4.12
C SER A 225 3.94 12.82 -5.11
N ASP A 226 5.01 12.14 -4.70
CA ASP A 226 5.41 10.86 -5.30
C ASP A 226 4.62 9.71 -4.66
N VAL A 227 4.73 8.52 -5.24
CA VAL A 227 4.13 7.31 -4.71
C VAL A 227 4.89 6.87 -3.45
N THR A 228 4.18 6.45 -2.40
CA THR A 228 4.78 5.98 -1.14
C THR A 228 3.99 4.78 -0.62
N VAL A 229 4.65 3.78 -0.05
CA VAL A 229 3.97 2.62 0.57
C VAL A 229 3.39 3.03 1.92
N SER A 230 2.16 2.59 2.23
CA SER A 230 1.46 2.93 3.48
C SER A 230 2.14 2.40 4.73
N GLY A 231 2.79 1.22 4.64
CA GLY A 231 3.55 0.58 5.73
C GLY A 231 4.73 1.43 6.24
N ASP A 232 5.38 2.20 5.36
CA ASP A 232 6.51 3.08 5.71
C ASP A 232 6.06 4.40 6.36
N GLY A 233 4.76 4.56 6.63
CA GLY A 233 4.22 5.73 7.33
C GLY A 233 4.07 6.94 6.42
N ALA A 234 3.41 6.77 5.27
CA ALA A 234 3.10 7.82 4.31
C ALA A 234 2.52 9.08 5.00
N GLN A 235 3.28 10.17 4.92
CA GLN A 235 2.99 11.44 5.56
C GLN A 235 3.15 12.61 4.58
N TYR A 236 2.12 13.45 4.53
CA TYR A 236 2.08 14.59 3.62
C TYR A 236 1.84 15.88 4.39
N CYS A 237 2.73 16.85 4.21
CA CYS A 237 2.52 18.21 4.73
C CYS A 237 1.71 19.01 3.70
N VAL A 238 0.63 19.66 4.14
CA VAL A 238 -0.36 20.30 3.27
C VAL A 238 -0.83 21.64 3.85
N LYS A 239 -1.40 22.48 2.99
CA LYS A 239 -2.13 23.68 3.41
C LYS A 239 -3.59 23.32 3.69
N LYS A 240 -4.35 24.23 4.31
CA LYS A 240 -5.82 24.13 4.34
C LYS A 240 -6.36 23.90 2.92
N GLY A 241 -7.24 22.93 2.75
CA GLY A 241 -7.82 22.66 1.43
C GLY A 241 -8.51 21.29 1.31
N THR A 242 -8.87 20.96 0.08
CA THR A 242 -9.40 19.64 -0.29
C THR A 242 -8.35 18.90 -1.10
N TYR A 243 -8.14 17.64 -0.74
CA TYR A 243 -7.18 16.75 -1.36
C TYR A 243 -7.85 15.42 -1.68
N TYR A 244 -7.16 14.61 -2.48
CA TYR A 244 -7.55 13.21 -2.69
C TYR A 244 -6.37 12.29 -2.45
N LEU A 245 -6.60 11.19 -1.74
CA LEU A 245 -5.66 10.09 -1.60
C LEU A 245 -6.01 9.04 -2.64
N LYS A 246 -5.12 8.82 -3.60
CA LYS A 246 -5.15 7.64 -4.46
C LYS A 246 -4.37 6.53 -3.76
N ALA A 247 -5.07 5.48 -3.34
CA ALA A 247 -4.51 4.29 -2.73
C ALA A 247 -4.55 3.15 -3.74
N THR A 248 -3.47 2.41 -3.93
CA THR A 248 -3.40 1.33 -4.91
C THR A 248 -2.85 0.05 -4.31
N ASN A 249 -3.62 -1.04 -4.37
CA ASN A 249 -3.21 -2.39 -3.99
C ASN A 249 -3.58 -3.39 -5.09
N LYS A 250 -2.64 -4.24 -5.54
CA LYS A 250 -2.88 -5.24 -6.58
C LYS A 250 -3.92 -6.29 -6.17
N ASP A 251 -4.02 -6.59 -4.87
CA ASP A 251 -4.96 -7.58 -4.34
C ASP A 251 -6.40 -7.02 -4.25
N GLY A 252 -6.59 -5.74 -4.57
CA GLY A 252 -7.90 -5.09 -4.64
C GLY A 252 -8.42 -4.56 -3.31
N ILE A 253 -7.75 -4.84 -2.18
CA ILE A 253 -8.20 -4.47 -0.83
C ILE A 253 -7.35 -3.33 -0.26
N VAL A 254 -8.00 -2.25 0.16
CA VAL A 254 -7.36 -1.12 0.86
C VAL A 254 -8.12 -0.83 2.14
N VAL A 255 -7.50 -1.01 3.29
CA VAL A 255 -8.06 -0.54 4.57
C VAL A 255 -7.24 0.67 5.01
N ALA A 256 -7.80 1.86 4.87
CA ALA A 256 -7.08 3.10 5.12
C ALA A 256 -7.76 3.96 6.18
N ARG A 257 -6.96 4.68 6.95
CA ARG A 257 -7.40 5.83 7.76
C ARG A 257 -6.41 6.96 7.53
N TYR A 258 -6.88 8.20 7.66
CA TYR A 258 -5.96 9.31 7.90
C TYR A 258 -6.11 9.91 9.29
N LYS A 259 -4.98 10.35 9.84
CA LYS A 259 -4.89 11.25 10.98
C LYS A 259 -4.39 12.61 10.51
N PHE A 260 -4.89 13.67 11.12
CA PHE A 260 -4.48 15.02 10.83
C PHE A 260 -3.86 15.68 12.05
N SER A 261 -2.70 16.30 11.87
CA SER A 261 -2.03 17.11 12.90
C SER A 261 -1.87 18.54 12.40
N LYS A 262 -2.53 19.48 13.07
CA LYS A 262 -2.42 20.91 12.77
C LYS A 262 -1.00 21.41 13.04
N VAL A 263 -0.46 22.18 12.10
CA VAL A 263 0.83 22.87 12.28
C VAL A 263 0.64 24.36 12.02
N LYS A 264 1.15 25.20 12.93
CA LYS A 264 1.13 26.65 12.76
C LYS A 264 2.15 27.05 11.69
N THR A 265 1.67 27.44 10.50
CA THR A 265 2.53 27.98 9.44
C THR A 265 2.85 29.44 9.69
N LEU A 266 4.12 29.81 9.51
CA LEU A 266 4.61 31.18 9.63
C LEU A 266 4.73 31.82 8.24
N LYS A 267 4.43 33.12 8.12
CA LYS A 267 4.53 33.87 6.85
C LYS A 267 5.97 34.32 6.55
N ASN A 268 6.92 33.38 6.60
CA ASN A 268 8.36 33.65 6.47
C ASN A 268 8.93 33.22 5.11
N THR A 269 8.19 33.44 4.03
CA THR A 269 8.55 33.00 2.67
C THR A 269 9.64 33.83 1.99
N LYS A 270 9.94 35.02 2.55
CA LYS A 270 10.99 35.93 2.06
C LYS A 270 12.03 36.18 3.15
N LYS A 271 13.29 36.42 2.76
CA LYS A 271 14.39 36.76 3.68
C LYS A 271 14.09 37.99 4.56
N SER A 272 13.39 38.98 4.01
CA SER A 272 12.93 40.16 4.77
C SER A 272 11.90 39.83 5.86
N LYS A 273 11.13 38.76 5.70
CA LYS A 273 10.15 38.25 6.67
C LYS A 273 10.73 37.12 7.55
N ALA A 274 12.06 37.06 7.68
CA ALA A 274 12.72 36.01 8.44
C ALA A 274 12.36 36.06 9.94
N ILE A 275 11.99 34.90 10.48
CA ILE A 275 11.58 34.77 11.89
C ILE A 275 12.80 34.59 12.77
N SER A 276 12.86 35.34 13.88
CA SER A 276 13.98 35.23 14.82
C SER A 276 13.90 33.94 15.63
N ILE A 277 15.00 33.20 15.68
CA ILE A 277 15.16 32.03 16.57
C ILE A 277 16.09 32.44 17.71
N LYS A 278 15.59 32.47 18.94
CA LYS A 278 16.40 32.71 20.14
C LYS A 278 17.33 31.52 20.41
N LYS A 279 18.50 31.77 21.01
CA LYS A 279 19.47 30.73 21.37
C LYS A 279 18.79 29.62 22.17
N GLY A 280 19.04 28.36 21.80
CA GLY A 280 18.50 27.20 22.48
C GLY A 280 17.00 26.96 22.28
N LYS A 281 16.27 27.83 21.56
CA LYS A 281 14.86 27.63 21.24
C LYS A 281 14.68 26.97 19.88
N THR A 282 13.56 26.27 19.72
CA THR A 282 13.22 25.52 18.51
C THR A 282 12.16 26.28 17.72
N ALA A 283 12.41 26.50 16.44
CA ALA A 283 11.39 26.92 15.49
C ALA A 283 10.91 25.71 14.68
N LYS A 284 9.62 25.66 14.35
CA LYS A 284 9.02 24.62 13.52
C LYS A 284 8.40 25.23 12.27
N GLY A 285 8.24 24.44 11.22
CA GLY A 285 7.59 24.89 9.99
C GLY A 285 7.30 23.76 9.03
N ILE A 286 6.48 24.05 8.02
CA ILE A 286 6.17 23.12 6.93
C ILE A 286 6.53 23.71 5.57
N LEU A 287 6.94 22.83 4.66
CA LEU A 287 7.01 23.03 3.22
C LEU A 287 6.00 22.08 2.57
N PRO A 288 4.79 22.57 2.21
CA PRO A 288 3.70 21.71 1.74
C PRO A 288 3.96 21.03 0.39
N ALA A 289 3.35 19.87 0.17
CA ALA A 289 3.29 19.18 -1.12
C ALA A 289 2.65 20.07 -2.19
N GLY A 290 3.15 19.99 -3.43
CA GLY A 290 2.64 20.79 -4.56
C GLY A 290 3.11 22.26 -4.59
N GLU A 291 3.64 22.80 -3.49
CA GLU A 291 4.28 24.12 -3.48
C GLU A 291 5.59 24.10 -4.29
N SER A 292 5.92 25.18 -5.00
CA SER A 292 7.11 25.25 -5.86
C SER A 292 8.41 24.98 -5.08
N LYS A 293 9.39 24.32 -5.70
CA LYS A 293 10.71 24.08 -5.09
C LYS A 293 11.48 25.38 -4.78
N LYS A 294 11.12 26.49 -5.42
CA LYS A 294 11.71 27.82 -5.19
C LYS A 294 11.17 28.46 -3.90
N GLU A 295 10.00 28.03 -3.43
CA GLU A 295 9.46 28.49 -2.15
C GLU A 295 10.33 27.99 -1.00
N SER A 296 10.61 28.89 -0.07
CA SER A 296 11.50 28.62 1.06
C SER A 296 10.92 29.19 2.33
N ARG A 297 11.54 28.86 3.46
CA ARG A 297 11.22 29.43 4.76
C ARG A 297 12.48 30.04 5.34
N TRP A 298 12.38 31.30 5.74
CA TRP A 298 13.51 32.09 6.22
C TRP A 298 13.44 32.30 7.72
N TYR A 299 14.57 32.09 8.37
CA TYR A 299 14.78 32.36 9.79
C TYR A 299 16.01 33.23 9.96
N LYS A 300 16.10 33.94 11.09
CA LYS A 300 17.25 34.75 11.45
C LYS A 300 17.74 34.38 12.85
N ILE A 301 19.06 34.30 13.01
CA ILE A 301 19.72 34.18 14.30
C ILE A 301 20.64 35.39 14.49
N VAL A 302 20.78 35.83 15.73
CA VAL A 302 21.63 36.97 16.09
C VAL A 302 22.72 36.47 17.03
N ILE A 303 23.96 36.64 16.61
CA ILE A 303 25.15 36.32 17.39
C ILE A 303 25.63 37.61 18.04
N SER A 304 25.54 37.70 19.37
CA SER A 304 25.89 38.93 20.12
C SER A 304 27.39 39.15 20.29
N LYS A 305 28.17 38.05 20.33
CA LYS A 305 29.63 38.03 20.38
C LYS A 305 30.16 36.78 19.71
N LYS A 306 31.39 36.83 19.18
CA LYS A 306 32.05 35.71 18.51
C LYS A 306 31.99 34.45 19.37
N ARG A 307 31.49 33.35 18.80
CA ARG A 307 31.35 32.07 19.51
C ARG A 307 31.23 30.89 18.56
N LYS A 308 31.56 29.70 19.05
CA LYS A 308 31.21 28.45 18.36
C LYS A 308 29.72 28.19 18.51
N VAL A 309 29.05 27.90 17.40
CA VAL A 309 27.62 27.55 17.35
C VAL A 309 27.44 26.16 16.76
N SER A 310 26.33 25.52 17.10
CA SER A 310 25.80 24.37 16.35
C SER A 310 24.37 24.66 15.90
N ILE A 311 24.04 24.25 14.68
CA ILE A 311 22.69 24.42 14.10
C ILE A 311 22.19 23.04 13.68
N THR A 312 21.09 22.62 14.28
CA THR A 312 20.41 21.35 13.99
C THR A 312 19.08 21.66 13.30
N ALA A 313 18.80 20.95 12.22
CA ALA A 313 17.54 20.96 11.50
C ALA A 313 16.98 19.53 11.46
N LYS A 314 15.89 19.20 12.14
CA LYS A 314 15.33 17.84 12.11
C LYS A 314 14.16 17.75 11.15
N ASN A 315 14.14 16.72 10.32
CA ASN A 315 12.94 16.31 9.61
C ASN A 315 12.05 15.54 10.59
N LEU A 316 10.82 16.01 10.76
CA LEU A 316 9.84 15.44 11.67
C LEU A 316 8.74 14.66 10.94
N ALA A 317 8.47 14.98 9.66
CA ALA A 317 7.57 14.23 8.79
C ALA A 317 7.84 14.58 7.31
N GLY A 318 7.63 13.62 6.41
CA GLY A 318 7.95 13.76 4.99
C GLY A 318 9.46 13.70 4.75
N GLU A 319 9.95 14.23 3.63
CA GLU A 319 11.34 14.03 3.21
C GLU A 319 11.91 15.11 2.28
N GLY A 320 13.25 15.17 2.22
CA GLY A 320 13.98 15.98 1.27
C GLY A 320 14.23 17.43 1.67
N GLN A 321 14.37 17.72 2.97
CA GLN A 321 14.72 19.07 3.42
C GLN A 321 16.19 19.41 3.18
N LYS A 322 16.47 20.69 2.94
CA LYS A 322 17.84 21.24 2.96
C LYS A 322 17.86 22.65 3.55
N VAL A 323 18.86 22.91 4.39
CA VAL A 323 19.04 24.18 5.10
C VAL A 323 20.36 24.82 4.72
N TYR A 324 20.34 26.13 4.54
CA TYR A 324 21.49 26.96 4.14
C TYR A 324 21.65 28.13 5.09
N LEU A 325 22.90 28.47 5.45
CA LEU A 325 23.24 29.58 6.33
C LEU A 325 24.00 30.68 5.57
N TYR A 326 23.57 31.93 5.75
CA TYR A 326 24.19 33.12 5.16
C TYR A 326 24.43 34.20 6.23
N LYS A 327 25.55 34.93 6.17
CA LYS A 327 25.74 36.16 6.97
C LYS A 327 24.96 37.31 6.32
N LYS A 328 24.39 38.22 7.13
CA LYS A 328 23.82 39.47 6.62
C LYS A 328 24.89 40.24 5.84
N GLY A 329 24.52 40.79 4.68
CA GLY A 329 25.44 41.51 3.79
C GLY A 329 26.36 40.62 2.94
N LYS A 330 26.37 39.29 3.13
CA LYS A 330 27.15 38.35 2.32
C LYS A 330 26.23 37.47 1.46
N SER A 331 26.64 37.24 0.22
CA SER A 331 25.99 36.31 -0.72
C SER A 331 26.51 34.87 -0.58
N ARG A 332 27.78 34.71 -0.17
CA ARG A 332 28.43 33.41 -0.03
C ARG A 332 27.78 32.55 1.04
N LEU A 333 27.58 31.27 0.71
CA LEU A 333 27.07 30.25 1.61
C LEU A 333 28.11 29.93 2.69
N MET A 334 27.69 29.90 3.95
CA MET A 334 28.59 29.60 5.08
C MET A 334 28.52 28.16 5.53
N ALA A 335 27.32 27.60 5.58
CA ALA A 335 27.08 26.23 6.05
C ALA A 335 25.81 25.70 5.40
N SER A 336 25.74 24.39 5.19
CA SER A 336 24.51 23.74 4.73
C SER A 336 24.39 22.31 5.24
N GLY A 337 23.19 21.77 5.17
CA GLY A 337 22.93 20.39 5.54
C GLY A 337 21.45 20.05 5.61
N SER A 338 21.16 18.77 5.80
CA SER A 338 19.79 18.26 5.89
C SER A 338 19.38 17.95 7.33
N ASN A 339 20.33 17.54 8.20
CA ASN A 339 20.07 17.25 9.61
C ASN A 339 20.90 18.12 10.56
N GLU A 340 22.20 18.17 10.31
CA GLU A 340 23.11 19.13 10.94
C GLU A 340 23.75 19.96 9.84
N LEU A 341 24.00 21.24 10.14
CA LEU A 341 24.70 22.10 9.19
C LEU A 341 26.20 21.87 9.34
N ALA A 342 26.83 21.52 8.23
CA ALA A 342 28.27 21.45 8.12
C ALA A 342 28.78 22.80 7.59
N TYR A 343 29.74 23.40 8.30
CA TYR A 343 30.39 24.63 7.86
C TYR A 343 31.21 24.37 6.59
N MET A 344 31.15 25.27 5.61
CA MET A 344 31.82 25.09 4.33
C MET A 344 33.07 25.96 4.16
N GLY A 345 33.34 26.87 5.12
CA GLY A 345 34.54 27.71 5.09
C GLY A 345 34.49 28.85 4.09
N GLU A 346 35.01 30.02 4.47
CA GLU A 346 35.55 30.97 3.51
C GLU A 346 37.03 30.62 3.19
N ASN A 347 37.78 30.07 4.17
CA ASN A 347 39.23 29.81 4.13
C ASN A 347 39.63 28.36 4.54
N GLY A 348 38.78 27.35 4.34
CA GLY A 348 39.10 25.92 4.57
C GLY A 348 39.22 25.40 6.02
N LYS A 349 39.68 26.21 6.99
CA LYS A 349 40.06 25.77 8.37
C LYS A 349 38.99 25.02 9.19
N TYR A 350 37.71 25.19 8.87
CA TYR A 350 36.60 24.55 9.60
C TYR A 350 35.65 23.79 8.68
N ALA A 351 36.08 23.45 7.47
CA ALA A 351 35.25 22.71 6.51
C ALA A 351 34.69 21.43 7.15
N PHE A 352 33.41 21.20 6.90
CA PHE A 352 32.61 20.06 7.31
C PHE A 352 32.37 19.88 8.83
N LYS A 353 32.72 20.86 9.66
CA LYS A 353 32.44 20.81 11.11
C LYS A 353 31.00 21.23 11.42
N THR A 354 30.33 20.50 12.32
CA THR A 354 28.95 20.78 12.79
C THR A 354 28.88 21.76 13.96
N ARG A 355 30.05 22.05 14.57
CA ARG A 355 30.26 23.12 15.54
C ARG A 355 31.35 24.07 15.05
N PHE A 356 30.99 25.31 14.70
CA PHE A 356 31.88 26.24 13.99
C PHE A 356 31.77 27.67 14.54
N PRO A 357 32.85 28.48 14.45
CA PRO A 357 32.83 29.86 14.93
C PRO A 357 31.99 30.76 14.03
N LEU A 358 31.16 31.60 14.62
CA LEU A 358 30.51 32.73 13.98
C LEU A 358 30.86 34.02 14.72
N ASP A 359 31.13 35.08 13.98
CA ASP A 359 31.35 36.42 14.54
C ASP A 359 30.04 37.07 15.00
N LYS A 360 30.16 38.22 15.69
CA LYS A 360 29.01 39.07 16.00
C LYS A 360 28.28 39.45 14.71
N GLY A 361 26.95 39.33 14.69
CA GLY A 361 26.15 39.71 13.55
C GLY A 361 24.83 38.97 13.41
N THR A 362 24.10 39.29 12.35
CA THR A 362 22.85 38.62 11.97
C THR A 362 23.14 37.59 10.88
N TYR A 363 22.55 36.41 11.02
CA TYR A 363 22.64 35.33 10.05
C TYR A 363 21.25 34.87 9.66
N TYR A 364 21.11 34.43 8.41
CA TYR A 364 19.86 33.96 7.83
C TYR A 364 19.95 32.48 7.49
N LEU A 365 18.94 31.73 7.92
CA LEU A 365 18.73 30.33 7.59
C LEU A 365 17.63 30.25 6.52
N LYS A 366 17.93 29.60 5.39
CA LYS A 366 16.97 29.30 4.33
C LYS A 366 16.67 27.81 4.34
N VAL A 367 15.41 27.44 4.51
CA VAL A 367 14.92 26.06 4.44
C VAL A 367 14.23 25.85 3.11
N THR A 368 14.56 24.74 2.45
CA THR A 368 14.05 24.35 1.13
C THR A 368 13.70 22.86 1.12
N LYS A 369 13.04 22.42 0.04
CA LYS A 369 12.71 21.02 -0.21
C LYS A 369 13.25 20.55 -1.56
N LYS A 370 13.51 19.25 -1.70
CA LYS A 370 14.13 18.63 -2.89
C LYS A 370 13.35 18.86 -4.19
N SER A 371 12.03 18.86 -4.12
CA SER A 371 11.16 18.94 -5.30
C SER A 371 9.81 19.59 -4.99
N LYS A 372 9.03 19.87 -6.03
CA LYS A 372 7.64 20.33 -5.89
C LYS A 372 6.76 19.29 -5.20
N LYS A 373 7.02 17.99 -5.45
CA LYS A 373 6.26 16.86 -4.92
C LYS A 373 6.64 16.49 -3.48
N ALA A 374 7.87 16.79 -3.08
CA ALA A 374 8.28 16.63 -1.69
C ALA A 374 7.46 17.52 -0.76
N SER A 375 7.30 17.06 0.47
CA SER A 375 6.72 17.81 1.56
C SER A 375 7.48 17.52 2.84
N VAL A 376 7.63 18.52 3.70
CA VAL A 376 8.45 18.41 4.92
C VAL A 376 7.80 19.16 6.05
N TYR A 377 7.73 18.54 7.22
CA TYR A 377 7.58 19.19 8.51
C TYR A 377 8.91 19.12 9.24
N TYR A 378 9.42 20.26 9.68
CA TYR A 378 10.76 20.35 10.22
C TYR A 378 10.83 21.16 11.51
N SER A 379 11.97 21.02 12.19
CA SER A 379 12.37 21.89 13.28
C SER A 379 13.80 22.39 13.11
N ILE A 380 14.09 23.59 13.59
CA ILE A 380 15.41 24.21 13.57
C ILE A 380 15.74 24.75 14.96
N ARG A 381 16.95 24.50 15.41
CA ARG A 381 17.49 24.99 16.68
C ARG A 381 18.96 25.36 16.51
N TRP A 382 19.39 26.39 17.23
CA TRP A 382 20.80 26.71 17.36
C TRP A 382 21.22 26.80 18.83
N LYS A 383 22.47 26.46 19.12
CA LYS A 383 23.07 26.50 20.46
C LYS A 383 24.41 27.22 20.45
#